data_AF-A0A4Y9IUV2-F1
#
_entry.id   AF-A0A4Y9IUV2-F1
#
_cell.length_a   1.000
_cell.length_b   1.000
_cell.length_c   1.000
_cell.angle_alpha   90.00
_cell.angle_beta   90.00
_cell.angle_gamma   90.00
#
_symmetry.space_group_name_H-M   'P 1'
#
loop_
_entity.id
_entity.type
_entity.pdbx_description
1 polymer ?
#
loop_
_entity_poly.entity_id
_entity_poly.type
_entity_poly.pdbx_seq_one_letter_code
_entity_poly.pdbx_strand_id
1 'polypeptide(L)'
;MVEIEYAHFRNTYKILWLRYVYGVDLNTHCMKCLLGHNDKRVRGYINSLPPNMELEESRFYYLCGVDKDFNWNKNLHIPFVRSVGQEIVIDNEFVNIKILNARLIHIDTNYINWRLPQSRNRLFNTCRNWQFANMLASLPTVPQTPTQEQLGLFDK
;
A
#
# COMPACT_ATOMS: atom_id res chain seq x y z
N MET A 1 19.48 -3.21 3.80
CA MET A 1 18.36 -2.29 4.09
C MET A 1 17.53 -2.11 2.83
N VAL A 2 16.26 -1.73 2.92
CA VAL A 2 15.50 -1.34 1.70
C VAL A 2 15.84 0.10 1.37
N GLU A 3 16.09 0.38 0.10
CA GLU A 3 16.50 1.71 -0.37
C GLU A 3 15.74 2.06 -1.65
N ILE A 4 15.25 3.29 -1.76
CA ILE A 4 14.79 3.85 -3.02
C ILE A 4 16.00 4.54 -3.67
N GLU A 5 16.67 3.84 -4.60
CA GLU A 5 17.84 4.37 -5.32
C GLU A 5 17.44 5.64 -6.08
N TYR A 6 16.32 5.57 -6.81
CA TYR A 6 15.67 6.73 -7.41
C TYR A 6 14.16 6.53 -7.54
N ALA A 7 13.42 7.64 -7.47
CA ALA A 7 12.01 7.68 -7.82
C ALA A 7 11.67 9.03 -8.44
N HIS A 8 11.35 9.03 -9.73
CA HIS A 8 10.91 10.19 -10.49
C HIS A 8 9.45 9.99 -10.89
N PHE A 9 8.63 11.00 -10.61
CA PHE A 9 7.21 11.01 -10.95
C PHE A 9 7.02 11.88 -12.20
N ARG A 10 6.72 11.22 -13.33
CA ARG A 10 6.36 11.89 -14.60
C ARG A 10 4.91 12.39 -14.55
N ASN A 11 4.05 11.70 -13.80
CA ASN A 11 2.71 12.16 -13.46
C ASN A 11 2.70 13.06 -12.21
N THR A 12 1.70 13.94 -12.10
CA THR A 12 1.48 14.74 -10.88
C THR A 12 0.52 14.03 -9.94
N TYR A 13 1.01 13.65 -8.77
CA TYR A 13 0.20 13.02 -7.72
C TYR A 13 -0.23 14.05 -6.66
N LYS A 14 -1.53 14.32 -6.55
CA LYS A 14 -2.08 15.23 -5.52
C LYS A 14 -1.94 14.65 -4.11
N ILE A 15 -2.12 13.34 -3.99
CA ILE A 15 -1.85 12.60 -2.76
C ILE A 15 -0.73 11.63 -3.10
N LEU A 16 0.36 11.67 -2.33
CA LEU A 16 1.44 10.72 -2.46
C LEU A 16 1.97 10.43 -1.06
N TRP A 17 2.15 9.15 -0.74
CA TRP A 17 2.70 8.71 0.53
C TRP A 17 3.40 7.37 0.40
N LEU A 18 4.40 7.16 1.25
CA LEU A 18 5.02 5.87 1.50
C LEU A 18 4.70 5.47 2.93
N ARG A 19 4.15 4.28 3.13
CA ARG A 19 3.70 3.79 4.43
C ARG A 19 4.47 2.56 4.86
N TYR A 20 4.96 2.59 6.09
CA TYR A 20 5.47 1.44 6.82
C TYR A 20 4.28 0.73 7.47
N VAL A 21 3.97 -0.49 7.02
CA VAL A 21 2.74 -1.19 7.40
C VAL A 21 3.03 -2.32 8.39
N TYR A 22 2.37 -2.26 9.54
CA TYR A 22 2.55 -3.21 10.65
C TYR A 22 1.31 -4.05 10.94
N GLY A 23 0.16 -3.67 10.40
CA GLY A 23 -1.11 -4.35 10.60
C GLY A 23 -2.18 -3.80 9.68
N VAL A 24 -3.41 -4.28 9.82
CA VAL A 24 -4.53 -3.87 8.97
C VAL A 24 -5.83 -3.71 9.74
N ASP A 25 -6.67 -2.79 9.27
CA ASP A 25 -8.04 -2.61 9.73
C ASP A 25 -9.00 -2.71 8.53
N LEU A 26 -9.70 -3.84 8.42
CA LEU A 26 -10.58 -4.11 7.28
C LEU A 26 -11.94 -3.39 7.37
N ASN A 27 -12.23 -2.71 8.48
CA ASN A 27 -13.45 -1.91 8.64
C ASN A 27 -13.36 -0.54 7.96
N THR A 28 -12.15 -0.10 7.61
CA THR A 28 -11.91 1.11 6.82
C THR A 28 -11.31 0.76 5.45
N HIS A 29 -11.21 1.73 4.55
CA HIS A 29 -10.59 1.58 3.23
C HIS A 29 -9.59 2.71 2.96
N CYS A 30 -8.96 2.68 1.79
CA CYS A 30 -7.89 3.61 1.41
C CYS A 30 -6.68 3.51 2.36
N MET A 31 -5.99 4.59 2.68
CA MET A 31 -4.80 4.54 3.53
C MET A 31 -5.10 4.06 4.96
N LYS A 32 -6.31 4.32 5.47
CA LYS A 32 -6.70 4.03 6.85
C LYS A 32 -6.70 2.54 7.18
N CYS A 33 -6.97 1.68 6.20
CA CYS A 33 -6.99 0.23 6.41
C CYS A 33 -5.60 -0.38 6.60
N LEU A 34 -4.54 0.38 6.35
CA LEU A 34 -3.15 -0.03 6.53
C LEU A 34 -2.67 0.60 7.83
N LEU A 35 -2.43 -0.18 8.88
CA LEU A 35 -1.97 0.36 10.16
C LEU A 35 -0.44 0.58 10.12
N GLY A 36 0.01 1.70 10.66
CA GLY A 36 1.41 2.14 10.66
C GLY A 36 1.59 3.64 10.48
N HIS A 37 2.76 4.07 9.98
CA HIS A 37 3.06 5.49 9.76
C HIS A 37 3.66 5.77 8.38
N ASN A 38 3.59 7.04 7.98
CA ASN A 38 4.10 7.49 6.70
C ASN A 38 5.51 8.07 6.84
N ASP A 39 6.32 7.88 5.80
CA ASP A 39 7.57 8.61 5.68
C ASP A 39 7.30 10.09 5.36
N LYS A 40 7.83 11.00 6.19
CA LYS A 40 7.60 12.44 6.08
C LYS A 40 8.20 13.06 4.82
N ARG A 41 9.17 12.39 4.19
CA ARG A 41 9.82 12.84 2.96
C ARG A 41 8.91 12.65 1.74
N VAL A 42 7.91 11.78 1.83
CA VAL A 42 6.99 11.46 0.72
C VAL A 42 5.68 12.22 0.89
N ARG A 43 5.41 13.15 -0.03
CA ARG A 43 4.21 14.01 0.00
C ARG A 43 3.72 14.32 -1.41
N GLY A 44 2.46 14.73 -1.54
CA GLY A 44 1.89 15.11 -2.83
C GLY A 44 2.64 16.25 -3.53
N TYR A 45 2.46 16.34 -4.85
CA TYR A 45 2.99 17.39 -5.73
C TYR A 45 4.52 17.46 -5.86
N ILE A 46 5.25 16.47 -5.37
CA ILE A 46 6.69 16.34 -5.66
C ILE A 46 6.90 15.59 -6.98
N ASN A 47 7.97 15.91 -7.69
CA ASN A 47 8.37 15.26 -8.94
C ASN A 47 9.41 14.15 -8.73
N SER A 48 9.97 14.03 -7.53
CA SER A 48 10.95 13.00 -7.19
C SER A 48 11.05 12.78 -5.68
N LEU A 49 11.55 11.61 -5.29
CA LEU A 49 12.05 11.36 -3.94
C LEU A 49 13.55 11.64 -3.88
N PRO A 50 14.12 11.90 -2.68
CA PRO A 50 15.56 11.96 -2.51
C PRO A 50 16.24 10.71 -3.10
N PRO A 51 17.36 10.84 -3.82
CA PRO A 51 18.10 9.69 -4.30
C PRO A 51 18.71 8.91 -3.12
N ASN A 52 18.89 7.61 -3.30
CA ASN A 52 19.44 6.68 -2.29
C ASN A 52 18.73 6.83 -0.93
N MET A 53 17.40 6.96 -0.97
CA MET A 53 16.58 7.14 0.22
C MET A 53 16.44 5.81 0.96
N GLU A 54 17.24 5.66 2.00
CA GLU A 54 17.11 4.57 2.97
C GLU A 54 15.75 4.61 3.68
N LEU A 55 15.13 3.44 3.76
CA LEU A 55 13.82 3.25 4.40
C LEU A 55 14.00 2.64 5.79
N GLU A 56 13.13 3.05 6.72
CA GLU A 56 13.00 2.39 8.02
C GLU A 56 12.71 0.88 7.83
N GLU A 57 13.18 0.06 8.77
CA GLU A 57 12.82 -1.36 8.76
C GLU A 57 11.32 -1.53 9.01
N SER A 58 10.66 -2.17 8.06
CA SER A 58 9.25 -2.51 8.15
C SER A 58 9.01 -3.85 7.51
N ARG A 59 7.99 -4.54 8.00
CA ARG A 59 7.59 -5.82 7.45
C ARG A 59 6.98 -5.69 6.06
N PHE A 60 6.24 -4.61 5.83
CA PHE A 60 5.66 -4.28 4.54
C PHE A 60 5.75 -2.78 4.29
N TYR A 61 5.81 -2.44 3.01
CA TYR A 61 5.89 -1.07 2.53
C TYR A 61 4.82 -0.86 1.48
N TYR A 62 4.31 0.36 1.39
CA TYR A 62 3.38 0.72 0.33
C TYR A 62 3.59 2.17 -0.11
N LEU A 63 4.07 2.36 -1.34
CA LEU A 63 4.08 3.64 -2.04
C LEU A 63 2.79 3.78 -2.84
N CYS A 64 1.98 4.78 -2.51
CA CYS A 64 0.68 5.04 -3.13
C CYS A 64 0.58 6.49 -3.60
N GLY A 65 0.10 6.69 -4.82
CA GLY A 65 -0.12 8.00 -5.42
C GLY A 65 -1.52 8.10 -6.03
N VAL A 66 -2.24 9.17 -5.72
CA VAL A 66 -3.52 9.52 -6.35
C VAL A 66 -3.28 10.65 -7.33
N ASP A 67 -3.66 10.42 -8.58
CA ASP A 67 -3.55 11.39 -9.66
C ASP A 67 -4.21 12.73 -9.31
N LYS A 68 -3.61 13.85 -9.75
CA LYS A 68 -4.11 15.20 -9.43
C LYS A 68 -5.54 15.47 -9.91
N ASP A 69 -5.95 14.82 -10.99
CA ASP A 69 -7.27 14.95 -11.61
C ASP A 69 -8.15 13.74 -11.24
N PHE A 70 -7.73 12.92 -10.27
CA PHE A 70 -8.40 11.70 -9.83
C PHE A 70 -8.63 10.69 -10.96
N ASN A 71 -7.74 10.62 -11.96
CA ASN A 71 -7.80 9.56 -12.97
C ASN A 71 -7.24 8.25 -12.40
N TRP A 72 -8.12 7.26 -12.22
CA TRP A 72 -7.80 5.99 -11.56
C TRP A 72 -6.72 5.18 -12.30
N ASN A 73 -6.67 5.29 -13.63
CA ASN A 73 -5.70 4.58 -14.46
C ASN A 73 -4.27 5.11 -14.28
N LYS A 74 -4.13 6.32 -13.71
CA LYS A 74 -2.84 6.97 -13.45
C LYS A 74 -2.38 6.84 -12.00
N ASN A 75 -3.20 6.23 -11.13
CA ASN A 75 -2.85 6.04 -9.73
C ASN A 75 -1.66 5.08 -9.60
N LEU A 76 -0.77 5.40 -8.67
CA LEU A 76 0.39 4.59 -8.34
C LEU A 76 0.06 3.68 -7.17
N HIS A 77 0.29 2.38 -7.33
CA HIS A 77 0.13 1.41 -6.25
C HIS A 77 1.30 0.41 -6.26
N ILE A 78 2.26 0.60 -5.36
CA ILE A 78 3.45 -0.24 -5.24
C ILE A 78 3.51 -0.77 -3.80
N PRO A 79 2.85 -1.89 -3.49
CA PRO A 79 3.10 -2.65 -2.26
C PRO A 79 4.33 -3.54 -2.43
N PHE A 80 5.21 -3.56 -1.44
CA PHE A 80 6.46 -4.33 -1.50
C PHE A 80 6.92 -4.79 -0.12
N VAL A 81 7.86 -5.74 -0.12
CA VAL A 81 8.53 -6.25 1.07
C VAL A 81 10.03 -6.33 0.83
N ARG A 82 10.80 -6.27 1.92
CA ARG A 82 12.24 -6.50 1.89
C ARG A 82 12.55 -7.88 1.30
N SER A 83 13.47 -7.91 0.33
CA SER A 83 14.00 -9.11 -0.31
C SER A 83 15.43 -8.84 -0.74
N VAL A 84 16.41 -9.34 0.03
CA VAL A 84 17.84 -9.01 -0.16
C VAL A 84 18.30 -9.46 -1.54
N GLY A 85 19.01 -8.58 -2.25
CA GLY A 85 19.54 -8.85 -3.59
C GLY A 85 18.51 -8.79 -4.71
N GLN A 86 17.23 -8.55 -4.40
CA GLN A 86 16.21 -8.27 -5.41
C GLN A 86 15.98 -6.78 -5.57
N GLU A 87 15.49 -6.40 -6.74
CA GLU A 87 15.14 -5.03 -7.06
C GLU A 87 13.76 -4.94 -7.71
N ILE A 88 13.13 -3.79 -7.53
CA ILE A 88 11.93 -3.39 -8.24
C ILE A 88 12.34 -2.30 -9.21
N VAL A 89 12.12 -2.50 -10.51
CA VAL A 89 12.32 -1.49 -11.54
C VAL A 89 11.00 -1.25 -12.25
N ILE A 90 10.50 -0.01 -12.19
CA ILE A 90 9.28 0.41 -12.87
C ILE A 90 9.62 1.63 -13.71
N ASP A 91 9.56 1.49 -15.03
CA ASP A 91 9.76 2.57 -15.98
C ASP A 91 8.60 2.59 -16.98
N ASN A 92 7.69 3.57 -16.83
CA ASN A 92 6.52 3.72 -17.68
C ASN A 92 6.14 5.20 -17.85
N GLU A 93 5.10 5.50 -18.62
CA GLU A 93 4.67 6.88 -18.89
C GLU A 93 4.41 7.77 -17.64
N PHE A 94 4.17 7.18 -16.47
CA PHE A 94 3.85 7.90 -15.24
C PHE A 94 5.00 7.99 -14.24
N VAL A 95 5.89 7.00 -14.19
CA VAL A 95 6.95 6.94 -13.16
C VAL A 95 8.21 6.25 -13.68
N ASN A 96 9.36 6.63 -13.09
CA ASN A 96 10.63 5.92 -13.19
C ASN A 96 11.16 5.67 -11.77
N ILE A 97 11.09 4.44 -11.29
CA ILE A 97 11.37 4.08 -9.90
C ILE A 97 12.26 2.85 -9.87
N LYS A 98 13.29 2.89 -9.02
CA LYS A 98 14.08 1.73 -8.64
C LYS A 98 14.20 1.61 -7.12
N ILE A 99 13.87 0.44 -6.62
CA ILE A 99 13.92 0.11 -5.18
C ILE A 99 14.81 -1.12 -5.01
N LEU A 100 15.88 -0.99 -4.22
CA LEU A 100 16.84 -2.03 -3.93
C LEU A 100 16.42 -2.84 -2.70
N ASN A 101 16.85 -4.11 -2.69
CA ASN A 101 16.55 -5.09 -1.64
C ASN A 101 15.05 -5.24 -1.39
N ALA A 102 14.25 -5.20 -2.45
CA ALA A 102 12.80 -5.25 -2.38
C ALA A 102 12.23 -6.15 -3.47
N ARG A 103 11.04 -6.71 -3.22
CA ARG A 103 10.22 -7.38 -4.23
C ARG A 103 8.79 -6.88 -4.18
N LEU A 104 8.19 -6.75 -5.36
CA LEU A 104 6.78 -6.40 -5.50
C LEU A 104 5.88 -7.46 -4.86
N ILE A 105 4.76 -7.00 -4.33
CA ILE A 105 3.66 -7.85 -3.91
C ILE A 105 2.52 -7.67 -4.90
N HIS A 106 2.05 -8.77 -5.48
CA HIS A 106 0.88 -8.71 -6.34
C HIS A 106 -0.38 -8.43 -5.53
N ILE A 107 -1.24 -7.54 -6.01
CA ILE A 107 -2.53 -7.19 -5.39
C ILE A 107 -3.65 -7.17 -6.43
N ASP A 108 -4.75 -7.84 -6.11
CA ASP A 108 -5.97 -7.87 -6.90
C ASP A 108 -7.18 -8.26 -6.03
N THR A 109 -8.33 -8.43 -6.68
CA THR A 109 -9.59 -8.82 -6.04
C THR A 109 -9.62 -10.26 -5.54
N ASN A 110 -8.69 -11.13 -5.95
CA ASN A 110 -8.66 -12.53 -5.51
C ASN A 110 -8.27 -12.66 -4.04
N TYR A 111 -7.59 -11.64 -3.49
CA TYR A 111 -7.25 -11.61 -2.07
C TYR A 111 -8.42 -11.17 -1.18
N ILE A 112 -9.50 -10.63 -1.74
CA ILE A 112 -10.63 -10.15 -0.93
C ILE A 112 -11.32 -11.33 -0.24
N ASN A 113 -11.44 -11.25 1.08
CA ASN A 113 -12.35 -12.13 1.80
C ASN A 113 -13.80 -11.66 1.55
N TRP A 114 -14.48 -12.32 0.62
CA TRP A 114 -15.86 -12.01 0.23
C TRP A 114 -16.93 -12.29 1.29
N ARG A 115 -16.53 -12.79 2.47
CA ARG A 115 -17.41 -12.93 3.64
C ARG A 115 -17.43 -11.67 4.51
N LEU A 116 -16.50 -10.73 4.32
CA LEU A 116 -16.46 -9.51 5.11
C LEU A 116 -17.66 -8.60 4.80
N PRO A 117 -18.21 -7.89 5.80
CA PRO A 117 -19.38 -7.01 5.61
C PRO A 117 -19.20 -5.98 4.49
N GLN A 118 -17.99 -5.43 4.37
CA GLN A 118 -17.68 -4.40 3.37
C GLN A 118 -17.28 -4.95 1.99
N SER A 119 -17.15 -6.28 1.82
CA SER A 119 -16.62 -6.88 0.58
C SER A 119 -17.48 -6.60 -0.66
N ARG A 120 -18.79 -6.41 -0.49
CA ARG A 120 -19.71 -6.06 -1.58
C ARG A 120 -19.83 -4.55 -1.81
N ASN A 121 -19.25 -3.73 -0.93
CA ASN A 121 -19.20 -2.29 -1.11
C ASN A 121 -18.17 -1.92 -2.18
N ARG A 122 -18.61 -1.26 -3.25
CA ARG A 122 -17.74 -0.86 -4.38
C ARG A 122 -16.57 0.03 -3.95
N LEU A 123 -16.78 0.89 -2.94
CA LEU A 123 -15.71 1.76 -2.40
C LEU A 123 -14.57 0.96 -1.76
N PHE A 124 -14.87 -0.24 -1.27
CA PHE A 124 -13.91 -1.13 -0.62
C PHE A 124 -13.30 -2.08 -1.65
N ASN A 125 -14.11 -2.85 -2.37
CA ASN A 125 -13.59 -3.90 -3.24
C ASN A 125 -12.79 -3.41 -4.45
N THR A 126 -13.00 -2.17 -4.90
CA THR A 126 -12.17 -1.53 -5.94
C THR A 126 -10.95 -0.79 -5.38
N CYS A 127 -10.87 -0.61 -4.07
CA CYS A 127 -9.75 0.08 -3.44
C CYS A 127 -8.52 -0.83 -3.39
N ARG A 128 -7.47 -0.49 -4.15
CA ARG A 128 -6.20 -1.22 -4.15
C ARG A 128 -5.56 -1.31 -2.75
N ASN A 129 -5.77 -0.33 -1.89
CA ASN A 129 -5.25 -0.38 -0.52
C ASN A 129 -5.98 -1.41 0.32
N TRP A 130 -7.29 -1.52 0.14
CA TRP A 130 -8.10 -2.50 0.85
C TRP A 130 -7.87 -3.93 0.30
N GLN A 131 -7.63 -4.07 -1.00
CA GLN A 131 -7.18 -5.33 -1.60
C GLN A 131 -5.84 -5.79 -1.00
N PHE A 132 -4.88 -4.88 -0.85
CA PHE A 132 -3.61 -5.17 -0.17
C PHE A 132 -3.83 -5.53 1.30
N ALA A 133 -4.70 -4.80 2.01
CA ALA A 133 -5.01 -5.07 3.40
C ALA A 133 -5.62 -6.47 3.60
N ASN A 134 -6.52 -6.88 2.70
CA ASN A 134 -7.09 -8.23 2.70
C ASN A 134 -6.01 -9.31 2.46
N MET A 135 -5.09 -9.07 1.52
CA MET A 135 -3.96 -9.97 1.30
C MET A 135 -3.11 -10.12 2.57
N LEU A 136 -2.77 -9.00 3.22
CA LEU A 136 -2.01 -9.03 4.47
C LEU A 136 -2.77 -9.76 5.59
N ALA A 137 -4.09 -9.58 5.69
CA ALA A 137 -4.93 -10.29 6.66
C ALA A 137 -4.97 -11.82 6.42
N SER A 138 -4.64 -12.30 5.23
CA SER A 138 -4.52 -13.75 5.00
C SER A 138 -3.25 -14.36 5.61
N LEU A 139 -2.29 -13.53 6.04
CA LEU A 139 -1.03 -13.98 6.61
C LEU A 139 -1.18 -14.19 8.13
N PRO A 140 -0.84 -15.38 8.68
CA PRO A 140 -1.11 -15.74 10.08
C PRO A 140 -0.48 -14.80 11.12
N THR A 141 0.60 -14.13 10.73
CA THR A 141 1.42 -13.32 11.64
C THR A 141 1.15 -11.83 11.51
N VAL A 142 0.19 -11.38 10.70
CA VAL A 142 -0.15 -9.95 10.58
C VAL A 142 -1.23 -9.59 11.61
N PRO A 143 -0.99 -8.62 12.51
CA PRO A 143 -2.00 -8.10 13.41
C PRO A 143 -3.21 -7.55 12.63
N GLN A 144 -4.40 -8.02 13.02
CA GLN A 144 -5.67 -7.57 12.46
C GLN A 144 -6.47 -6.87 13.55
N THR A 145 -7.18 -5.81 13.18
CA THR A 145 -8.34 -5.39 13.98
C THR A 145 -9.33 -6.56 13.98
N PRO A 146 -9.84 -7.01 15.14
CA PRO A 146 -10.83 -8.06 15.17
C PRO A 146 -12.05 -7.66 14.34
N THR A 147 -12.60 -8.57 13.55
CA THR A 147 -13.86 -8.35 12.83
C THR A 147 -14.99 -8.07 13.83
N GLN A 148 -16.09 -7.45 13.38
CA GLN A 148 -17.28 -7.30 14.24
C GLN A 148 -17.75 -8.65 14.80
N GLU A 149 -17.62 -9.76 14.06
CA GLU A 149 -17.87 -11.12 14.55
C GLU A 149 -16.87 -11.56 15.64
N GLN A 150 -15.59 -11.19 15.53
CA GLN A 150 -14.55 -11.50 16.53
C GLN A 150 -14.63 -10.61 17.78
N LEU A 151 -15.36 -9.50 17.73
CA LEU A 151 -15.57 -8.57 18.85
C LEU A 151 -16.74 -8.95 19.78
N GLY A 152 -17.48 -10.01 19.51
CA GLY A 152 -18.40 -10.62 20.49
C GLY A 152 -19.42 -9.65 21.13
N LEU A 153 -20.03 -8.77 20.35
CA LEU A 153 -21.18 -7.96 20.74
C LEU A 153 -22.20 -8.10 19.58
N PHE A 154 -23.08 -9.09 19.53
CA PHE A 154 -24.06 -9.49 20.55
C PHE A 154 -24.25 -11.01 20.63
N ASP A 155 -24.47 -11.50 21.86
CA ASP A 155 -25.22 -12.72 22.15
C ASP A 155 -26.69 -12.58 21.69
N LYS A 156 -27.20 -13.64 21.03
CA LYS A 156 -28.59 -13.92 20.61
C LYS A 156 -29.20 -13.14 19.46
#